data_AF-A0A7T5R1R5-F1
#
_entry.id   AF-A0A7T5R1R5-F1
#
_cell.length_a   1.000
_cell.length_b   1.000
_cell.length_c   1.000
_cell.angle_alpha   90.00
_cell.angle_beta   90.00
_cell.angle_gamma   90.00
#
_symmetry.space_group_name_H-M   'P 1'
#
loop_
_entity.id
_entity.type
_entity.pdbx_description
1 polymer ?
#
loop_
_entity_poly.entity_id
_entity_poly.type
_entity_poly.pdbx_seq_one_letter_code
_entity_poly.pdbx_strand_id
1 'polypeptide(L)'
;MPQTYLTEYFMVCGLPVAAVKTNDGKLLQTWAADKAQGRLRRDARLLADIESDSRVRPMLKTDFDRYCQKHRIDPAVPERAVLQTLTLMKGSVLALSVSREEENGCYMRTAMLAI
;
A
#
# COMPACT_ATOMS: atom_id res chain seq x y z
N MET A 1 16.88 3.91 12.78
CA MET A 1 16.17 4.75 11.79
C MET A 1 14.77 5.01 12.32
N PRO A 2 14.24 6.24 12.26
CA PRO A 2 12.87 6.50 12.71
C PRO A 2 11.91 5.67 11.86
N GLN A 3 10.95 4.98 12.51
CA GLN A 3 9.86 4.32 11.82
C GLN A 3 9.17 5.35 10.93
N THR A 4 9.20 5.10 9.62
CA THR A 4 8.72 6.04 8.59
C THR A 4 7.24 5.82 8.27
N TYR A 5 6.62 4.86 8.95
CA TYR A 5 5.24 4.47 8.79
C TYR A 5 4.68 3.92 10.10
N LEU A 6 3.36 3.98 10.22
CA LEU A 6 2.55 3.45 11.30
C LEU A 6 1.62 2.37 10.74
N THR A 7 1.20 1.44 11.59
CA THR A 7 0.18 0.44 11.24
C THR A 7 -1.02 0.61 12.14
N GLU A 8 -2.18 0.83 11.53
CA GLU A 8 -3.48 0.90 12.19
C GLU A 8 -4.33 -0.30 11.77
N TYR A 9 -5.34 -0.63 12.58
CA TYR A 9 -6.16 -1.81 12.36
C TYR A 9 -7.62 -1.41 12.24
N PHE A 10 -8.30 -2.02 11.29
CA PHE A 10 -9.68 -1.71 10.95
C PHE A 10 -10.49 -2.98 10.73
N MET A 11 -11.79 -2.87 10.91
CA MET A 11 -12.77 -3.81 10.39
C MET A 11 -13.48 -3.16 9.21
N VAL A 12 -13.27 -3.70 8.01
CA VAL A 12 -13.86 -3.20 6.77
C VAL A 12 -14.80 -4.27 6.23
N CYS A 13 -16.11 -4.00 6.16
CA CYS A 13 -17.11 -4.96 5.71
C CYS A 13 -17.03 -6.34 6.41
N GLY A 14 -16.68 -6.36 7.70
CA GLY A 14 -16.52 -7.58 8.50
C GLY A 14 -15.18 -8.30 8.34
N LEU A 15 -14.24 -7.72 7.57
CA LEU A 15 -12.89 -8.23 7.37
C LEU A 15 -11.88 -7.43 8.19
N PRO A 16 -11.06 -8.06 9.03
CA PRO A 16 -9.94 -7.39 9.69
C PRO A 16 -8.84 -7.01 8.70
N VAL A 17 -8.39 -5.77 8.78
CA VAL A 17 -7.42 -5.16 7.87
C VAL A 17 -6.36 -4.42 8.68
N ALA A 18 -5.10 -4.68 8.36
CA ALA A 18 -3.98 -3.85 8.78
C ALA A 18 -3.70 -2.80 7.69
N ALA A 19 -3.78 -1.53 8.06
CA ALA A 19 -3.56 -0.39 7.19
C ALA A 19 -2.24 0.28 7.57
N VAL A 20 -1.36 0.40 6.59
CA VAL A 20 -0.07 1.05 6.75
C VAL A 20 -0.19 2.50 6.28
N LYS A 21 0.18 3.44 7.14
CA LYS A 21 0.15 4.87 6.88
C LYS A 21 1.53 5.48 7.06
N THR A 22 1.81 6.57 6.37
CA THR A 22 2.96 7.41 6.70
C THR A 22 2.72 8.17 8.02
N ASN A 23 3.77 8.77 8.59
CA ASN A 23 3.66 9.56 9.81
C ASN A 23 2.79 10.83 9.65
N ASP A 24 2.66 11.34 8.43
CA ASP A 24 1.75 12.43 8.04
C ASP A 24 0.30 11.96 7.77
N GLY A 25 0.01 10.68 7.99
CA GLY A 25 -1.35 10.12 7.93
C GLY A 25 -1.79 9.62 6.55
N LYS A 26 -0.94 9.71 5.52
CA LYS A 26 -1.24 9.22 4.17
C LYS A 26 -1.25 7.69 4.14
N LEU A 27 -2.33 7.10 3.63
CA LEU A 27 -2.46 5.66 3.49
C LEU A 27 -1.52 5.13 2.39
N LEU A 28 -0.74 4.09 2.70
CA LEU A 28 0.23 3.49 1.79
C LEU A 28 -0.26 2.18 1.21
N GLN A 29 -0.68 1.28 2.10
CA GLN A 29 -1.00 -0.10 1.80
C GLN A 29 -2.00 -0.64 2.80
N THR A 30 -2.78 -1.61 2.35
CA THR A 30 -3.76 -2.33 3.16
C THR A 30 -3.56 -3.82 3.00
N TRP A 31 -3.69 -4.53 4.11
CA TRP A 31 -3.40 -5.94 4.26
C TRP A 31 -4.56 -6.62 4.98
N ALA A 32 -5.35 -7.37 4.23
CA ALA A 32 -6.54 -8.05 4.74
C ALA A 32 -6.19 -9.43 5.31
N ALA A 33 -6.82 -9.82 6.41
CA ALA A 33 -6.65 -11.13 7.01
C ALA A 33 -7.33 -12.22 6.16
N ASP A 34 -6.55 -12.98 5.39
CA ASP A 34 -7.04 -14.01 4.48
C ASP A 34 -7.00 -15.39 5.16
N LYS A 35 -8.17 -15.89 5.54
CA LYS A 35 -8.33 -17.21 6.18
C LYS A 35 -7.94 -18.36 5.26
N ALA A 36 -8.13 -18.22 3.95
CA ALA A 36 -7.86 -19.29 3.00
C ALA A 36 -6.36 -19.47 2.79
N GLN A 37 -5.60 -18.38 2.83
CA GLN A 37 -4.14 -18.40 2.66
C GLN A 37 -3.36 -18.49 3.98
N GLY A 38 -4.01 -18.31 5.13
CA GLY A 38 -3.34 -18.32 6.44
C GLY A 38 -2.34 -17.17 6.61
N ARG A 39 -2.52 -16.07 5.88
CA ARG A 39 -1.62 -14.89 5.91
C ARG A 39 -2.36 -13.61 5.55
N LEU A 40 -1.71 -12.48 5.75
CA LEU A 40 -2.23 -11.22 5.23
C LEU A 40 -2.10 -11.13 3.71
N ARG A 41 -3.18 -10.74 3.04
CA ARG A 41 -3.21 -10.48 1.59
C ARG A 41 -3.25 -8.97 1.35
N ARG A 42 -2.32 -8.46 0.55
CA ARG A 42 -2.35 -7.07 0.10
C ARG A 42 -3.61 -6.81 -0.74
N ASP A 43 -4.37 -5.77 -0.41
CA ASP A 43 -5.58 -5.42 -1.15
C ASP A 43 -5.72 -3.90 -1.28
N ALA A 44 -5.37 -3.37 -2.45
CA ALA A 44 -5.40 -1.93 -2.73
C ALA A 44 -6.82 -1.35 -2.83
N ARG A 45 -7.86 -2.16 -3.02
CA ARG A 45 -9.25 -1.66 -3.10
C ARG A 45 -9.72 -1.14 -1.75
N LEU A 46 -9.24 -1.78 -0.68
CA LEU A 46 -9.54 -1.39 0.70
C LEU A 46 -8.93 -0.03 1.08
N LEU A 47 -7.99 0.51 0.29
CA LEU A 47 -7.48 1.87 0.50
C LEU A 47 -8.63 2.89 0.35
N ALA A 48 -9.37 2.81 -0.76
CA ALA A 48 -10.49 3.71 -1.04
C ALA A 48 -11.66 3.50 -0.06
N ASP A 49 -11.89 2.26 0.39
CA ASP A 49 -12.91 1.97 1.39
C ASP A 49 -12.56 2.61 2.75
N ILE A 50 -11.29 2.56 3.17
CA ILE A 50 -10.81 3.21 4.40
C ILE A 50 -10.86 4.74 4.30
N GLU A 51 -10.54 5.31 3.14
CA GLU A 51 -10.61 6.77 2.93
C GLU A 51 -12.03 7.31 2.81
N SER A 52 -12.99 6.50 2.31
CA SER A 52 -14.39 6.91 2.14
C SER A 52 -15.29 6.69 3.37
N ASP A 53 -14.75 6.07 4.43
CA ASP A 53 -15.29 5.91 5.80
C ASP A 53 -16.69 5.26 5.94
N SER A 54 -17.33 4.86 4.85
CA SER A 54 -18.75 4.46 4.87
C SER A 54 -19.03 3.15 5.62
N ARG A 55 -18.02 2.29 5.82
CA ARG A 55 -18.15 0.95 6.46
C ARG A 55 -16.92 0.51 7.25
N VAL A 56 -16.12 1.46 7.69
CA VAL A 56 -14.84 1.23 8.35
C VAL A 56 -15.04 1.41 9.84
N ARG A 57 -14.56 0.47 10.64
CA ARG A 57 -14.54 0.63 12.10
C ARG A 57 -13.11 0.49 12.59
N PRO A 58 -12.62 1.40 13.45
CA PRO A 58 -11.32 1.21 14.09
C PRO A 58 -11.35 -0.07 14.92
N MET A 59 -10.24 -0.79 14.91
CA MET A 59 -10.07 -2.05 15.60
C MET A 59 -8.78 -1.98 16.41
N LEU A 60 -8.78 -2.53 17.62
CA LEU A 60 -7.56 -2.59 18.42
C LEU A 60 -6.61 -3.65 17.85
N LYS A 61 -5.30 -3.39 17.97
CA LYS A 61 -4.27 -4.37 17.58
C LYS A 61 -4.49 -5.72 18.29
N THR A 62 -4.84 -5.70 19.57
CA THR A 62 -5.09 -6.90 20.37
C THR A 62 -6.23 -7.76 19.82
N ASP A 63 -7.30 -7.15 19.35
CA ASP A 63 -8.41 -7.86 18.72
C ASP A 63 -8.01 -8.41 17.35
N PHE A 64 -7.17 -7.67 16.61
CA PHE A 64 -6.65 -8.11 15.31
C PHE A 64 -5.74 -9.33 15.47
N ASP A 65 -4.81 -9.27 16.43
CA ASP A 65 -3.93 -10.37 16.79
C ASP A 65 -4.74 -11.59 17.25
N ARG A 66 -5.78 -11.39 18.08
CA ARG A 66 -6.69 -12.47 18.52
C ARG A 66 -7.41 -13.12 17.35
N TYR A 67 -7.89 -12.32 16.40
CA TYR A 67 -8.52 -12.85 15.19
C TYR A 67 -7.54 -13.66 14.36
N CYS A 68 -6.33 -13.14 14.14
CA CYS A 68 -5.29 -13.83 13.39
C CYS A 68 -4.90 -15.14 14.06
N GLN A 69 -4.69 -15.14 15.38
CA GLN A 69 -4.40 -16.34 16.17
C GLN A 69 -5.53 -17.38 16.05
N LYS A 70 -6.79 -16.97 16.22
CA LYS A 70 -7.97 -17.84 16.11
C LYS A 70 -8.05 -18.52 14.74
N HIS A 71 -7.66 -17.81 13.68
CA HIS A 71 -7.74 -18.28 12.31
C HIS A 71 -6.41 -18.78 11.73
N ARG A 72 -5.36 -18.92 12.54
CA ARG A 72 -4.00 -19.34 12.12
C ARG A 72 -3.46 -18.51 10.97
N ILE A 73 -3.67 -17.19 11.04
CA ILE A 73 -3.17 -16.21 10.08
C ILE A 73 -1.89 -15.60 10.65
N ASP A 74 -0.82 -15.54 9.87
CA ASP A 74 0.36 -14.74 10.23
C ASP A 74 -0.01 -13.25 10.24
N PRO A 75 0.06 -12.54 11.39
CA PRO A 75 -0.30 -11.13 11.49
C PRO A 75 0.80 -10.19 10.99
N ALA A 76 1.97 -10.71 10.58
CA ALA A 76 3.09 -9.89 10.15
C ALA A 76 2.79 -9.16 8.83
N VAL A 77 2.79 -7.84 8.88
CA VAL A 77 2.79 -7.01 7.67
C VAL A 77 4.18 -7.12 7.01
N PRO A 78 4.29 -7.49 5.72
CA PRO A 78 5.58 -7.65 5.07
C PRO A 78 6.35 -6.32 4.93
N GLU A 79 7.30 -6.05 5.83
CA GLU A 79 8.05 -4.79 5.90
C GLU A 79 8.75 -4.45 4.57
N ARG A 80 9.31 -5.45 3.89
CA ARG A 80 9.97 -5.26 2.59
C ARG A 80 9.03 -4.64 1.55
N ALA A 81 7.77 -5.06 1.52
CA ALA A 81 6.78 -4.52 0.58
C ALA A 81 6.37 -3.07 0.94
N VAL A 82 6.33 -2.74 2.23
CA VAL A 82 6.06 -1.38 2.71
C VAL A 82 7.21 -0.44 2.33
N LEU A 83 8.45 -0.85 2.63
CA LEU A 83 9.65 -0.07 2.31
C LEU A 83 9.80 0.16 0.81
N GLN A 84 9.52 -0.84 -0.04
CA GLN A 84 9.50 -0.65 -1.49
C GLN A 84 8.52 0.44 -1.93
N THR A 85 7.33 0.51 -1.34
CA THR A 85 6.33 1.54 -1.68
C THR A 85 6.75 2.92 -1.19
N LEU A 86 7.35 3.01 -0.01
CA LEU A 86 7.94 4.27 0.48
C LEU A 86 9.07 4.76 -0.43
N THR A 87 9.95 3.85 -0.87
CA THR A 87 11.03 4.18 -1.81
C THR A 87 10.48 4.64 -3.16
N LEU A 88 9.44 3.98 -3.69
CA LEU A 88 8.80 4.41 -4.94
C LEU A 88 8.17 5.80 -4.80
N MET A 89 7.53 6.13 -3.68
CA MET A 89 6.97 7.47 -3.48
C MET A 89 8.05 8.55 -3.33
N LYS A 90 9.15 8.25 -2.62
CA LYS A 90 10.27 9.20 -2.48
C LYS A 90 11.08 9.33 -3.78
N GLY A 91 11.27 8.23 -4.50
CA GLY A 91 11.95 8.17 -5.79
C GLY A 91 11.13 8.74 -6.94
N SER A 92 9.80 8.78 -6.85
CA SER A 92 8.94 9.45 -7.84
C SER A 92 9.10 10.97 -7.86
N VAL A 93 9.78 11.57 -6.87
CA VAL A 93 10.22 12.98 -6.92
C VAL A 93 11.46 13.15 -7.82
N LEU A 94 12.21 12.08 -8.12
CA LEU A 94 13.41 12.08 -8.97
C LEU A 94 13.25 11.29 -10.29
N ALA A 95 12.17 10.52 -10.47
CA ALA A 95 12.01 9.57 -11.58
C ALA A 95 10.84 9.88 -12.53
N LEU A 96 10.38 11.14 -12.61
CA LEU A 96 9.59 11.60 -13.77
C LEU A 96 10.48 12.01 -14.96
N SER A 97 11.80 11.86 -14.83
CA SER A 97 12.77 11.95 -15.93
C SER A 97 13.42 10.60 -16.18
N VAL A 98 12.62 9.59 -16.52
CA VAL A 98 13.14 8.41 -17.22
C VAL A 98 12.58 8.45 -18.63
N SER A 99 13.45 8.93 -19.52
CA SER A 99 13.28 8.99 -20.95
C SER A 99 12.73 7.68 -21.50
N ARG A 100 11.75 7.84 -22.37
CA ARG A 100 11.20 6.79 -23.21
C ARG A 100 12.11 6.66 -24.44
N GLU A 101 13.17 5.88 -24.31
CA GLU A 101 14.11 5.43 -25.36
C GLU A 101 14.52 4.00 -24.96
N GLU A 102 14.44 2.93 -25.74
CA GLU A 102 14.10 2.66 -27.15
C GLU A 102 13.63 1.19 -27.18
N GLU A 103 12.69 0.83 -28.06
CA GLU A 103 12.93 -0.25 -29.02
C GLU A 103 11.87 -0.26 -30.12
N ASN A 104 12.33 0.11 -31.31
CA ASN A 104 11.93 -0.38 -32.63
C ASN A 104 10.54 -0.02 -33.20
N GLY A 105 10.54 1.02 -34.04
CA GLY A 105 9.73 0.99 -35.25
C GLY A 105 9.24 2.35 -35.79
N CYS A 106 9.93 2.86 -36.81
CA CYS A 106 9.41 3.73 -37.87
C CYS A 106 9.17 5.24 -37.59
N TYR A 107 10.11 6.05 -38.10
CA TYR A 107 9.97 7.31 -38.85
C TYR A 107 9.10 8.49 -38.36
N MET A 108 9.79 9.66 -38.39
CA MET A 108 9.30 11.04 -38.58
C MET A 108 8.48 11.66 -37.42
N ARG A 109 8.66 12.93 -37.03
CA ARG A 109 9.21 14.11 -37.70
C ARG A 109 9.56 15.17 -36.64
N THR A 110 10.57 15.94 -36.98
CA THR A 110 11.06 17.19 -36.40
C THR A 110 10.01 18.10 -35.77
N ALA A 111 10.29 18.63 -34.59
CA ALA A 111 9.89 19.97 -34.20
C ALA A 111 11.04 20.63 -33.43
N MET A 112 11.91 21.34 -34.16
CA MET A 112 12.67 22.44 -33.58
C MET A 112 11.67 23.51 -33.16
N LEU A 113 11.84 24.05 -31.95
CA LEU A 113 11.43 25.42 -31.68
C LEU A 113 12.60 26.11 -30.98
N ALA A 114 13.37 26.79 -31.81
CA ALA A 114 14.14 27.96 -31.40
C ALA A 114 13.19 29.15 -31.36
N ILE A 115 13.16 29.86 -30.23
CA ILE A 115 13.46 31.28 -29.99
C ILE A 115 13.17 31.54 -28.51
#